data_AF-L1I9X5-F1
#
_entry.id   AF-L1I9X5-F1
#
_cell.length_a   1.000
_cell.length_b   1.000
_cell.length_c   1.000
_cell.angle_alpha   90.00
_cell.angle_beta   90.00
_cell.angle_gamma   90.00
#
_symmetry.space_group_name_H-M   'P 1'
#
loop_
_entity.id
_entity.type
_entity.pdbx_description
1 polymer ?
#
loop_
_entity_poly.entity_id
_entity_poly.type
_entity_poly.pdbx_seq_one_letter_code
_entity_poly.pdbx_strand_id
1 'polypeptide(L)'
;MTGLTSSSSRFFLWKTRPRKVSIVSTSSASSNTNNSSNSSNTLISVCGDGIKSPSEACDDGNTRPYDGCSSNCTIERLWRCADVNQISVCQLISLPRF
;
A
#
# COMPACT_ATOMS: atom_id res chain seq x y z
N MET A 1 -15.76 36.57 -39.27
CA MET A 1 -16.50 35.77 -38.27
C MET A 1 -15.47 35.20 -37.30
N THR A 2 -15.53 35.71 -36.06
CA THR A 2 -14.85 35.34 -34.78
C THR A 2 -13.36 35.04 -34.72
N GLY A 3 -12.60 35.94 -34.07
CA GLY A 3 -11.24 35.71 -33.56
C GLY A 3 -10.87 36.71 -32.46
N LEU A 4 -11.54 36.63 -31.31
CA LEU A 4 -11.08 37.15 -30.01
C LEU A 4 -11.00 35.88 -29.13
N THR A 5 -9.94 35.58 -28.38
CA THR A 5 -9.54 36.27 -27.16
C THR A 5 -8.13 35.84 -26.67
N SER A 6 -7.49 36.77 -25.94
CA SER A 6 -6.55 36.59 -24.81
C SER A 6 -5.15 36.01 -25.08
N SER A 7 -4.08 36.82 -25.12
CA SER A 7 -3.44 37.56 -24.01
C SER A 7 -2.63 36.68 -23.03
N SER A 8 -1.31 36.77 -23.18
CA SER A 8 -0.31 37.02 -22.12
C SER A 8 -0.12 36.01 -20.97
N SER A 9 0.95 35.23 -21.12
CA SER A 9 2.01 34.92 -20.14
C SER A 9 1.70 35.05 -18.64
N ARG A 10 1.68 33.91 -17.91
CA ARG A 10 2.27 33.79 -16.56
C ARG A 10 2.84 32.38 -16.35
N PHE A 11 4.18 32.35 -16.22
CA PHE A 11 4.98 31.53 -15.31
C PHE A 11 4.22 30.51 -14.47
N PHE A 12 4.64 29.23 -14.48
CA PHE A 12 5.05 28.43 -13.31
C PHE A 12 5.44 26.99 -13.76
N LEU A 13 6.75 26.71 -13.71
CA LEU A 13 7.34 25.42 -13.31
C LEU A 13 7.05 24.16 -14.16
N TRP A 14 7.59 24.08 -15.39
CA TRP A 14 7.72 22.81 -16.13
C TRP A 14 9.00 21.99 -15.81
N LYS A 15 9.76 22.36 -14.76
CA LYS A 15 10.98 21.63 -14.38
C LYS A 15 10.60 20.35 -13.63
N THR A 16 10.92 19.23 -14.27
CA THR A 16 10.89 17.82 -13.83
C THR A 16 9.52 17.22 -13.55
N ARG A 17 8.95 16.58 -14.57
CA ARG A 17 7.90 15.56 -14.46
C ARG A 17 8.38 14.44 -13.52
N PRO A 18 7.70 14.11 -12.41
CA PRO A 18 8.02 12.91 -11.67
C PRO A 18 7.76 11.69 -12.55
N ARG A 19 8.73 10.76 -12.53
CA ARG A 19 8.66 9.45 -13.19
C ARG A 19 7.36 8.76 -12.80
N LYS A 20 6.57 8.43 -13.83
CA LYS A 20 5.83 7.16 -13.99
C LYS A 20 5.71 6.35 -12.68
N VAL A 21 4.85 6.81 -11.77
CA VAL A 21 4.12 5.87 -10.92
C VAL A 21 3.30 5.07 -11.89
N SER A 22 3.61 3.79 -12.01
CA SER A 22 2.82 2.83 -12.77
C SER A 22 1.44 2.78 -12.12
N ILE A 23 0.54 3.68 -12.54
CA ILE A 23 -0.86 3.34 -12.75
C ILE A 23 -0.85 2.23 -13.80
N VAL A 24 -0.53 1.01 -13.36
CA VAL A 24 -0.74 -0.16 -14.18
C VAL A 24 -2.22 -0.13 -14.51
N SER A 25 -2.46 -0.20 -15.80
CA SER A 25 -3.72 -0.55 -16.42
C SER A 25 -4.53 -1.47 -15.54
N THR A 26 -5.84 -1.27 -15.57
CA THR A 26 -6.88 -2.20 -15.14
C THR A 26 -6.67 -3.61 -15.70
N SER A 27 -5.70 -4.35 -15.21
CA SER A 27 -5.91 -5.68 -14.67
C SER A 27 -5.95 -5.41 -13.17
N SER A 28 -7.05 -4.85 -12.65
CA SER A 28 -8.14 -5.72 -12.21
C SER A 28 -7.52 -7.06 -11.87
N ALA A 29 -6.87 -7.13 -10.70
CA ALA A 29 -6.80 -8.41 -10.03
C ALA A 29 -8.23 -8.93 -10.14
N SER A 30 -8.38 -9.93 -11.00
CA SER A 30 -9.61 -10.65 -11.18
C SER A 30 -9.81 -11.36 -9.86
N SER A 31 -10.27 -10.62 -8.86
CA SER A 31 -11.03 -11.15 -7.76
C SER A 31 -12.32 -11.60 -8.42
N ASN A 32 -12.23 -12.79 -9.01
CA ASN A 32 -13.39 -13.55 -9.42
C ASN A 32 -14.18 -13.68 -8.12
N THR A 33 -15.19 -12.84 -7.97
CA THR A 33 -16.10 -12.81 -6.84
C THR A 33 -16.96 -14.06 -6.92
N ASN A 34 -16.35 -15.21 -6.63
CA ASN A 34 -17.09 -16.38 -6.20
C ASN A 34 -17.51 -16.11 -4.77
N ASN A 35 -18.58 -15.31 -4.69
CA ASN A 35 -19.64 -15.39 -3.71
C ASN A 35 -19.34 -16.32 -2.52
N SER A 36 -18.76 -15.74 -1.48
CA SER A 36 -19.01 -16.23 -0.12
C SER A 36 -19.06 -15.01 0.80
N SER A 37 -20.12 -14.22 0.60
CA SER A 37 -20.70 -13.41 1.65
C SER A 37 -21.33 -14.36 2.68
N ASN A 38 -20.52 -15.21 3.31
CA ASN A 38 -20.92 -15.88 4.52
C ASN A 38 -20.52 -14.94 5.66
N SER A 39 -21.48 -14.09 6.02
CA SER A 39 -21.47 -13.29 7.24
C SER A 39 -21.51 -14.25 8.43
N SER A 40 -20.39 -14.91 8.67
CA SER A 40 -20.09 -15.57 9.93
C SER A 40 -19.29 -14.57 10.71
N ASN A 41 -19.77 -14.21 11.90
CA ASN A 41 -19.07 -13.46 12.93
C ASN A 41 -17.84 -14.25 13.44
N THR A 42 -16.95 -14.58 12.51
CA THR A 42 -15.64 -15.16 12.72
C THR A 42 -14.71 -13.99 12.48
N LEU A 43 -13.86 -13.70 13.45
CA LEU A 43 -12.81 -12.71 13.34
C LEU A 43 -11.79 -13.21 12.31
N ILE A 44 -12.16 -13.17 11.04
CA ILE A 44 -11.28 -13.52 9.92
C ILE A 44 -10.30 -12.36 9.84
N SER A 45 -9.14 -12.53 10.47
CA SER A 45 -8.01 -11.61 10.30
C SER A 45 -7.59 -11.70 8.84
N VAL A 46 -7.71 -10.59 8.10
CA VAL A 46 -7.40 -10.53 6.69
C VAL A 46 -6.04 -9.87 6.53
N CYS A 47 -5.05 -10.66 6.15
CA CYS A 47 -3.71 -10.14 6.00
C CYS A 47 -3.61 -9.08 4.90
N GLY A 48 -3.11 -7.90 5.26
CA GLY A 48 -2.92 -6.77 4.36
C GLY A 48 -4.18 -5.94 4.17
N ASP A 49 -5.11 -5.97 5.13
CA ASP A 49 -6.29 -5.10 5.15
C ASP A 49 -6.02 -3.73 5.79
N GLY A 50 -4.83 -3.54 6.35
CA GLY A 50 -4.39 -2.33 7.04
C GLY A 50 -4.87 -2.26 8.49
N ILE A 51 -5.39 -3.37 9.03
CA ILE A 51 -5.96 -3.49 10.38
C ILE A 51 -5.38 -4.73 11.05
N LYS A 52 -4.30 -4.54 11.79
CA LYS A 52 -3.66 -5.61 12.57
C LYS A 52 -4.64 -6.21 13.57
N SER A 53 -5.03 -7.45 13.30
CA SER A 53 -5.80 -8.26 14.23
C SER A 53 -4.90 -8.88 15.30
N PRO A 54 -5.43 -9.26 16.48
CA PRO A 54 -4.64 -9.95 17.52
C PRO A 54 -4.11 -11.33 17.08
N SER A 55 -4.65 -11.89 15.99
CA SER A 55 -4.20 -13.15 15.39
C SER A 55 -3.02 -12.97 14.40
N GLU A 56 -2.69 -11.73 14.03
CA GLU A 56 -1.62 -11.39 13.08
C GLU A 56 -0.42 -10.79 13.80
N ALA A 57 0.79 -11.14 13.36
CA ALA A 57 2.01 -10.59 13.97
C ALA A 57 2.32 -9.17 13.43
N CYS A 58 1.93 -8.89 12.20
CA CYS A 58 2.02 -7.60 11.53
C CYS A 58 0.88 -7.48 10.50
N ASP A 59 0.46 -6.25 10.18
CA ASP A 59 -0.35 -5.96 9.00
C ASP A 59 0.12 -4.62 8.42
N ASP A 60 0.80 -4.61 7.28
CA ASP A 60 1.34 -3.40 6.65
C ASP A 60 0.45 -2.88 5.51
N GLY A 61 -0.82 -3.28 5.49
CA GLY A 61 -1.80 -2.90 4.46
C GLY A 61 -1.56 -3.53 3.09
N ASN A 62 -0.67 -4.52 3.00
CA ASN A 62 -0.46 -5.27 1.79
C ASN A 62 0.02 -6.72 2.09
N THR A 63 0.27 -7.51 1.04
CA THR A 63 0.72 -8.91 1.16
C THR A 63 2.02 -9.16 0.40
N ARG A 64 2.79 -8.11 0.13
CA ARG A 64 4.06 -8.22 -0.60
C ARG A 64 5.13 -8.74 0.36
N PRO A 65 5.89 -9.75 -0.05
CA PRO A 65 7.04 -10.16 0.73
C PRO A 65 8.17 -9.12 0.63
N TYR A 66 9.09 -9.15 1.59
CA TYR A 66 10.33 -8.36 1.65
C TYR A 66 10.20 -6.87 2.01
N ASP A 67 9.06 -6.44 2.55
CA ASP A 67 8.85 -5.12 3.18
C ASP A 67 8.73 -5.19 4.71
N GLY A 68 8.97 -6.38 5.29
CA GLY A 68 8.97 -6.64 6.72
C GLY A 68 7.72 -7.34 7.24
N CYS A 69 6.64 -7.39 6.45
CA CYS A 69 5.48 -8.22 6.75
C CYS A 69 5.27 -9.24 5.62
N SER A 70 5.36 -10.53 5.95
CA SER A 70 5.18 -11.56 4.92
C SER A 70 3.72 -11.64 4.46
N SER A 71 3.47 -12.31 3.33
CA SER A 71 2.11 -12.62 2.86
C SER A 71 1.28 -13.49 3.81
N ASN A 72 1.88 -13.99 4.89
CA ASN A 72 1.21 -14.74 5.95
C ASN A 72 1.06 -13.89 7.23
N CYS A 73 1.24 -12.58 7.14
CA CYS A 73 1.18 -11.63 8.27
C CYS A 73 2.11 -12.02 9.43
N THR A 74 3.30 -12.49 9.05
CA THR A 74 4.41 -12.79 9.96
C THR A 74 5.54 -11.79 9.75
N ILE A 75 6.15 -11.36 10.85
CA ILE A 75 7.29 -10.44 10.80
C ILE A 75 8.48 -11.17 10.16
N GLU A 76 9.05 -10.55 9.14
CA GLU A 76 10.21 -11.10 8.46
C GLU A 76 11.50 -10.99 9.29
N ARG A 77 12.47 -11.85 9.01
CA ARG A 77 13.74 -11.85 9.76
C ARG A 77 14.49 -10.54 9.51
N LEU A 78 15.06 -9.97 10.57
CA LEU A 78 15.77 -8.67 10.57
C LEU A 78 14.84 -7.46 10.35
N TRP A 79 13.54 -7.62 10.51
CA TRP A 79 12.58 -6.52 10.52
C TRP A 79 12.01 -6.31 11.91
N ARG A 80 11.73 -5.05 12.26
CA ARG A 80 10.87 -4.70 13.39
C ARG A 80 9.64 -4.00 12.83
N CYS A 81 8.47 -4.36 13.33
CA CYS A 81 7.22 -3.72 12.97
C CYS A 81 6.65 -3.01 14.21
N ALA A 82 6.12 -1.80 14.01
CA ALA A 82 5.48 -1.00 15.05
C ALA A 82 4.05 -0.68 14.62
N ASP A 83 3.11 -0.80 15.56
CA ASP A 83 1.69 -0.55 15.29
C ASP A 83 1.40 0.94 15.39
N VAL A 84 0.95 1.54 14.30
CA VAL A 84 0.58 2.95 14.18
C VAL A 84 -0.86 3.01 13.69
N ASN A 85 -1.80 3.38 14.54
CA ASN A 85 -3.22 3.52 14.15
C ASN A 85 -3.78 2.27 13.44
N GLN A 86 -3.59 1.10 14.05
CA GLN A 86 -4.01 -0.22 13.54
C GLN A 86 -3.23 -0.77 12.33
N ILE A 87 -2.26 -0.04 11.78
CA ILE A 87 -1.36 -0.56 10.73
C ILE A 87 0.06 -0.77 11.27
N SER A 88 0.72 -1.84 10.87
CA SER A 88 2.12 -2.14 11.20
C SER A 88 3.06 -1.47 10.20
N VAL A 89 3.93 -0.59 10.70
CA VAL A 89 5.02 0.01 9.92
C VAL A 89 6.30 -0.77 10.21
N CYS A 90 6.83 -1.44 9.19
CA CYS A 90 8.03 -2.28 9.31
C CYS A 90 9.29 -1.54 8.86
N GLN A 91 10.38 -1.73 9.60
CA GLN A 91 11.70 -1.18 9.29
C GLN A 91 12.78 -2.24 9.50
N LEU A 92 13.80 -2.23 8.62
CA LEU A 92 14.98 -3.06 8.78
C LEU A 92 15.68 -2.73 10.09
N ILE A 93 15.92 -3.76 10.90
CA ILE A 93 16.85 -3.68 12.01
C ILE A 93 18.23 -3.63 11.34
N SER A 94 18.73 -2.42 11.09
CA SER A 94 20.12 -2.23 10.69
C SER A 94 20.98 -2.99 11.69
N LEU A 95 21.56 -4.10 11.23
CA LEU A 95 22.61 -4.80 11.97
C LEU A 95 23.64 -3.71 12.33
N PRO A 96 24.09 -3.61 13.60
CA PRO A 96 25.12 -2.66 13.94
C PRO A 96 26.28 -2.90 12.97
N ARG A 97 26.62 -1.88 12.17
CA ARG A 97 27.89 -1.88 11.44
C ARG A 97 28.97 -1.93 12.52
N PHE A 98 29.66 -3.06 12.63
CA PHE A 98 30.87 -3.20 13.43
C PHE A 98 31.98 -2.32 12.86
#